data_AF-A0A259RS69-F1
#
_entry.id   AF-A0A259RS69-F1
#
_cell.length_a   1.000
_cell.length_b   1.000
_cell.length_c   1.000
_cell.angle_alpha   90.00
_cell.angle_beta   90.00
_cell.angle_gamma   90.00
#
_symmetry.space_group_name_H-M   'P 1'
#
loop_
_entity.id
_entity.type
_entity.pdbx_description
1 polymer ?
#
loop_
_entity_poly.entity_id
_entity_poly.type
_entity_poly.pdbx_seq_one_letter_code
_entity_poly.pdbx_strand_id
1 'polypeptide(L)'
;MPTLAIIQAAQQQVEIKMNLDRSLRNLSVQWKGLLLPIMVLTAMVFAPAHADAEAPVSTISPATNHASPNVITDWTPPPAFLAGMAAIAQGDSAAVNAAIAALKDNPLATYLRFRFLLDSPTSDTAPVIAFLQKHPDYVFSAQLKSQTLNSLIRQQQFADYQRLLSVAPELKSNRRLSCQGWQAALELGTLTAQQVKDAEQFWAQGRNQQSYCDPIFKWLQAHDKLTPNLYRQRIKASMIAGNPSFASYLVRAGTSRKISGLDAYFK
;
A
#
# COMPACT_ATOMS: atom_id res chain seq x y z
N MET A 1 -28.15 28.70 38.87
CA MET A 1 -27.90 28.46 37.43
C MET A 1 -26.46 28.85 37.14
N PRO A 2 -25.51 27.91 37.14
CA PRO A 2 -24.15 28.19 36.70
C PRO A 2 -24.13 28.23 35.17
N THR A 3 -23.56 29.31 34.64
CA THR A 3 -23.53 29.66 33.23
C THR A 3 -22.68 28.69 32.42
N LEU A 4 -23.14 28.42 31.19
CA LEU A 4 -22.59 27.52 30.17
C LEU A 4 -21.04 27.54 30.04
N ALA A 5 -20.42 28.67 30.36
CA ALA A 5 -18.98 28.89 30.28
C ALA A 5 -18.14 27.93 31.17
N ILE A 6 -18.65 27.52 32.33
CA ILE A 6 -17.89 26.66 33.26
C ILE A 6 -17.82 25.21 32.73
N ILE A 7 -18.88 24.75 32.05
CA ILE A 7 -18.95 23.40 31.47
C ILE A 7 -17.99 23.31 30.27
N GLN A 8 -17.91 24.38 29.47
CA GLN A 8 -17.06 24.42 28.27
C GLN A 8 -15.57 24.46 28.62
N ALA A 9 -15.19 25.18 29.68
CA ALA A 9 -13.81 25.18 30.18
C ALA A 9 -13.36 23.80 30.71
N ALA A 10 -14.28 23.05 31.33
CA ALA A 10 -13.99 21.70 31.82
C ALA A 10 -13.80 20.68 30.68
N GLN A 11 -14.57 20.78 29.59
CA GLN A 11 -14.41 19.90 28.43
C GLN A 11 -13.06 20.11 27.71
N GLN A 12 -12.63 21.36 27.59
CA GLN A 12 -11.37 21.70 26.90
C GLN A 12 -10.14 21.19 27.67
N GLN A 13 -10.19 21.17 29.01
CA GLN A 13 -9.13 20.62 29.86
C GLN A 13 -8.97 19.09 29.70
N VAL A 14 -10.07 18.36 29.51
CA VAL A 14 -10.05 16.89 29.31
C VAL A 14 -9.44 16.55 27.95
N GLU A 15 -9.76 17.31 26.91
CA GLU A 15 -9.27 17.08 25.55
C GLU A 15 -7.76 17.34 25.42
N ILE A 16 -7.25 18.38 26.08
CA ILE A 16 -5.80 18.68 26.15
C ILE A 16 -5.05 17.55 26.88
N LYS A 17 -5.61 17.04 27.98
CA LYS A 17 -4.98 15.96 28.77
C LYS A 17 -4.93 14.64 27.98
N MET A 18 -5.96 14.31 27.20
CA MET A 18 -5.97 13.12 26.34
C MET A 18 -4.98 13.21 25.17
N ASN A 19 -4.75 14.41 24.62
CA ASN A 19 -3.84 14.59 23.49
C ASN A 19 -2.36 14.49 23.92
N LEU A 20 -2.03 15.01 25.11
CA LEU A 20 -0.68 14.92 25.68
C LEU A 20 -0.28 13.46 25.96
N ASP A 21 -1.22 12.66 26.47
CA ASP A 21 -1.02 11.25 26.81
C ASP A 21 -0.88 10.34 25.58
N ARG A 22 -1.30 10.82 24.39
CA ARG A 22 -1.15 10.13 23.11
C ARG A 22 0.23 10.40 22.49
N SER A 23 0.79 11.58 22.71
CA SER A 23 2.12 11.98 22.22
C SER A 23 3.25 11.22 22.92
N LEU A 24 3.16 11.03 24.25
CA LEU A 24 4.20 10.37 25.04
C LEU A 24 4.34 8.87 24.75
N ARG A 25 3.29 8.20 24.25
CA ARG A 25 3.33 6.77 23.88
C ARG A 25 4.07 6.47 22.56
N ASN A 26 4.29 7.48 21.71
CA ASN A 26 5.02 7.30 20.44
C ASN A 26 6.54 7.50 20.56
N LEU A 27 7.02 8.01 21.70
CA LEU A 27 8.45 8.31 21.91
C LEU A 27 9.26 7.15 22.51
N SER A 28 8.60 6.05 22.93
CA SER A 28 9.28 4.96 23.66
C SER A 28 9.63 3.73 22.82
N VAL A 29 9.56 3.81 21.48
CA VAL A 29 9.85 2.67 20.59
C VAL A 29 10.94 3.00 19.58
N GLN A 30 12.14 3.32 20.05
CA GLN A 30 13.34 3.29 19.22
C GLN A 30 14.57 3.20 20.12
N TRP A 31 15.32 2.10 19.98
CA TRP A 31 16.66 1.77 20.52
C TRP A 31 16.68 0.53 21.39
N LYS A 32 16.94 -0.62 20.76
CA LYS A 32 17.73 -1.74 21.29
C LYS A 32 17.91 -2.74 20.16
N GLY A 33 19.13 -2.82 19.60
CA GLY A 33 19.47 -3.87 18.64
C GLY A 33 20.41 -3.45 17.51
N LEU A 34 21.48 -2.70 17.81
CA LEU A 34 22.67 -2.70 16.96
C LEU A 34 23.78 -3.36 17.78
N LEU A 35 24.38 -4.42 17.23
CA LEU A 35 25.71 -5.01 17.50
C LEU A 35 25.64 -6.52 17.19
N LEU A 36 26.04 -6.92 15.98
CA LEU A 36 26.54 -8.27 15.70
C LEU A 36 27.79 -8.15 14.81
N PRO A 37 28.89 -8.83 15.16
CA PRO A 37 30.20 -8.64 14.55
C PRO A 37 30.39 -9.43 13.25
N ILE A 38 31.32 -8.91 12.45
CA ILE A 38 31.89 -9.46 11.22
C ILE A 38 32.95 -10.52 11.58
N MET A 39 32.88 -11.69 10.92
CA MET A 39 33.88 -12.74 10.65
C MET A 39 33.17 -14.09 10.77
N VAL A 40 33.21 -14.98 9.77
CA VAL A 40 34.36 -15.82 9.45
C VAL A 40 34.34 -16.19 7.96
N LEU A 41 35.49 -16.03 7.29
CA LEU A 41 35.81 -16.64 6.01
C LEU A 41 35.91 -18.16 6.18
N THR A 42 35.10 -18.92 5.46
CA THR A 42 35.38 -20.34 5.19
C THR A 42 35.78 -20.48 3.72
N ALA A 43 37.06 -20.78 3.51
CA ALA A 43 37.57 -21.24 2.22
C ALA A 43 37.02 -22.63 1.92
N MET A 44 36.08 -22.74 0.97
CA MET A 44 35.72 -24.02 0.37
C MET A 44 36.75 -24.33 -0.73
N VAL A 45 37.58 -25.33 -0.44
CA VAL A 45 38.41 -26.03 -1.41
C VAL A 45 37.47 -26.80 -2.34
N PHE A 46 37.38 -26.40 -3.61
CA PHE A 46 36.76 -27.19 -4.67
C PHE A 46 37.82 -28.08 -5.32
N ALA A 47 37.63 -29.40 -5.22
CA ALA A 47 38.37 -30.38 -6.01
C ALA A 47 37.82 -30.39 -7.46
N PRO A 48 38.67 -30.68 -8.47
CA PRO A 48 38.24 -30.74 -9.86
C PRO A 48 37.63 -32.12 -10.13
N ALA A 49 36.39 -32.16 -10.60
CA ALA A 49 35.82 -33.35 -11.22
C ALA A 49 35.93 -33.19 -12.75
N HIS A 50 36.78 -34.01 -13.35
CA HIS A 50 36.84 -34.21 -14.79
C HIS A 50 35.62 -35.01 -15.26
N ALA A 51 34.93 -34.50 -16.26
CA ALA A 51 34.12 -35.29 -17.18
C ALA A 51 33.94 -34.46 -18.46
N ASP A 52 34.81 -34.73 -19.44
CA ASP A 52 34.67 -34.27 -20.81
C ASP A 52 33.43 -34.93 -21.42
N ALA A 53 32.32 -34.21 -21.41
CA ALA A 53 31.18 -34.47 -22.28
C ALA A 53 31.13 -33.32 -23.28
N GLU A 54 31.72 -33.57 -24.45
CA GLU A 54 31.76 -32.64 -25.57
C GLU A 54 30.33 -32.41 -26.06
N ALA A 55 29.74 -31.29 -25.63
CA ALA A 55 28.46 -30.82 -26.13
C ALA A 55 28.62 -30.51 -27.63
N PRO A 56 27.64 -30.86 -28.49
CA PRO A 56 27.74 -30.58 -29.92
C PRO A 56 27.89 -29.08 -30.13
N VAL A 57 29.05 -28.68 -30.68
CA VAL A 57 29.33 -27.31 -31.10
C VAL A 57 28.24 -26.90 -32.07
N SER A 58 27.36 -26.03 -31.61
CA SER A 58 26.41 -25.35 -32.48
C SER A 58 27.23 -24.52 -33.46
N THR A 59 27.18 -24.87 -34.73
CA THR A 59 27.72 -24.06 -35.82
C THR A 59 26.98 -22.72 -35.81
N ILE A 60 27.59 -21.72 -35.18
CA ILE A 60 27.15 -20.33 -35.27
C ILE A 60 27.30 -19.96 -36.75
N SER A 61 26.17 -19.83 -37.45
CA SER A 61 26.14 -19.26 -38.80
C SER A 61 26.88 -17.92 -38.79
N PRO A 62 27.64 -17.58 -39.86
CA PRO A 62 28.37 -16.32 -39.90
C PRO A 62 27.42 -15.19 -39.57
N ALA A 63 27.81 -14.39 -38.58
CA ALA A 63 27.03 -13.27 -38.09
C ALA A 63 26.56 -12.45 -39.29
N THR A 64 25.26 -12.49 -39.55
CA THR A 64 24.66 -11.39 -40.31
C THR A 64 24.98 -10.14 -39.50
N ASN A 65 25.53 -9.12 -40.16
CA ASN A 65 25.79 -7.83 -39.53
C ASN A 65 24.46 -7.29 -38.99
N HIS A 66 24.10 -7.67 -37.77
CA HIS A 66 23.12 -6.94 -36.99
C HIS A 66 23.77 -5.60 -36.72
N ALA A 67 23.42 -4.61 -37.54
CA ALA A 67 23.74 -3.22 -37.30
C ALA A 67 23.48 -2.96 -35.81
N SER A 68 24.54 -2.63 -35.08
CA SER A 68 24.40 -2.26 -33.67
C SER A 68 23.34 -1.16 -33.61
N PRO A 69 22.24 -1.33 -32.86
CA PRO A 69 21.23 -0.30 -32.77
C PRO A 69 21.94 0.97 -32.31
N ASN A 70 21.71 2.08 -33.03
CA ASN A 70 22.31 3.37 -32.77
C ASN A 70 22.09 3.76 -31.30
N VAL A 71 23.05 3.45 -30.43
CA VAL A 71 22.98 3.81 -29.01
C VAL A 71 23.23 5.31 -28.99
N ILE A 72 22.20 6.10 -28.69
CA ILE A 72 22.36 7.54 -28.50
C ILE A 72 23.20 7.74 -27.23
N THR A 73 24.50 7.98 -27.39
CA THR A 73 25.43 8.24 -26.26
C THR A 73 25.47 9.71 -25.84
N ASP A 74 24.99 10.62 -26.69
CA ASP A 74 25.20 12.07 -26.54
C ASP A 74 23.92 12.84 -26.17
N TRP A 75 22.92 12.14 -25.60
CA TRP A 75 21.69 12.80 -25.19
C TRP A 75 21.90 13.65 -23.95
N THR A 76 21.55 14.94 -24.03
CA THR A 76 21.57 15.87 -22.89
C THR A 76 20.14 16.29 -22.53
N PRO A 77 19.73 16.24 -21.25
CA PRO A 77 18.43 16.73 -20.84
C PRO A 77 18.30 18.24 -21.06
N PRO A 78 17.11 18.76 -21.45
CA PRO A 78 16.89 20.20 -21.55
C PRO A 78 17.21 20.93 -20.23
N PRO A 79 17.82 22.12 -20.23
CA PRO A 79 18.12 22.86 -19.01
C PRO A 79 16.89 23.12 -18.12
N ALA A 80 15.74 23.36 -18.73
CA ALA A 80 14.47 23.52 -18.01
C ALA A 80 14.09 22.26 -17.22
N PHE A 81 14.38 21.07 -17.74
CA PHE A 81 14.13 19.82 -17.03
C PHE A 81 15.01 19.72 -15.78
N LEU A 82 16.31 20.01 -15.91
CA LEU A 82 17.25 20.00 -14.78
C LEU A 82 16.86 21.03 -13.71
N ALA A 83 16.51 22.24 -14.12
CA ALA A 83 16.03 23.29 -13.23
C ALA A 83 14.74 22.88 -12.49
N GLY A 84 13.80 22.24 -13.20
CA GLY A 84 12.58 21.71 -12.60
C GLY A 84 12.85 20.62 -11.56
N MET A 85 13.75 19.68 -11.84
CA MET A 85 14.13 18.64 -10.88
C MET A 85 14.78 19.24 -9.62
N ALA A 86 15.63 20.26 -9.78
CA ALA A 86 16.20 20.99 -8.65
C ALA A 86 15.13 21.74 -7.84
N ALA A 87 14.16 22.36 -8.52
CA ALA A 87 13.05 23.05 -7.86
C ALA A 87 12.14 22.10 -7.06
N ILE A 88 11.91 20.87 -7.54
CA ILE A 88 11.20 19.82 -6.77
C ILE A 88 11.94 19.54 -5.46
N ALA A 89 13.26 19.35 -5.50
CA ALA A 89 14.06 19.08 -4.32
C ALA A 89 14.04 20.23 -3.29
N GLN A 90 13.81 21.46 -3.75
CA GLN A 90 13.70 22.66 -2.92
C GLN A 90 12.26 22.94 -2.43
N GLY A 91 11.26 22.22 -2.95
CA GLY A 91 9.85 22.50 -2.67
C GLY A 91 9.31 23.77 -3.34
N ASP A 92 10.02 24.31 -4.35
CA ASP A 92 9.60 25.52 -5.06
C ASP A 92 8.60 25.19 -6.17
N SER A 93 7.33 25.11 -5.78
CA SER A 93 6.23 24.83 -6.72
C SER A 93 6.11 25.83 -7.87
N ALA A 94 6.48 27.10 -7.68
CA ALA A 94 6.39 28.12 -8.72
C ALA A 94 7.47 27.88 -9.78
N ALA A 95 8.72 27.63 -9.35
CA ALA A 95 9.81 27.29 -10.25
C ALA A 95 9.56 25.97 -11.00
N VAL A 96 8.97 24.96 -10.35
CA VAL A 96 8.57 23.72 -11.04
C VAL A 96 7.55 23.99 -12.15
N ASN A 97 6.51 24.78 -11.87
CA ASN A 97 5.50 25.12 -12.89
C ASN A 97 6.10 25.91 -14.06
N ALA A 98 7.02 26.84 -13.79
CA ALA A 98 7.74 27.58 -14.82
C ALA A 98 8.62 26.64 -15.68
N ALA A 99 9.33 25.71 -15.06
CA ALA A 99 10.13 24.69 -15.74
C ALA A 99 9.27 23.78 -16.65
N ILE A 100 8.11 23.33 -16.15
CA ILE A 100 7.15 22.54 -16.94
C ILE A 100 6.67 23.33 -18.17
N ALA A 101 6.33 24.61 -18.00
CA ALA A 101 5.90 25.46 -19.10
C ALA A 101 7.00 25.69 -20.15
N ALA A 102 8.25 25.88 -19.71
CA ALA A 102 9.40 26.08 -20.59
C ALA A 102 9.73 24.84 -21.45
N LEU A 103 9.34 23.64 -21.00
CA LEU A 103 9.51 22.40 -21.75
C LEU A 103 8.52 22.26 -22.92
N LYS A 104 7.44 23.06 -22.97
CA LYS A 104 6.42 23.02 -24.04
C LYS A 104 5.92 21.59 -24.30
N ASP A 105 6.02 21.12 -25.55
CA ASP A 105 5.56 19.80 -25.99
C ASP A 105 6.58 18.67 -25.73
N ASN A 106 7.71 18.97 -25.07
CA ASN A 106 8.69 17.94 -24.73
C ASN A 106 8.09 16.92 -23.76
N PRO A 107 8.18 15.59 -24.02
CA PRO A 107 7.64 14.55 -23.14
C PRO A 107 8.11 14.61 -21.69
N LEU A 108 9.28 15.20 -21.43
CA LEU A 108 9.80 15.43 -20.09
C LEU A 108 8.93 16.37 -19.25
N ALA A 109 8.10 17.22 -19.88
CA ALA A 109 7.13 18.05 -19.16
C ALA A 109 6.13 17.19 -18.37
N THR A 110 5.62 16.11 -18.97
CA THR A 110 4.70 15.16 -18.33
C THR A 110 5.40 14.40 -17.20
N TYR A 111 6.64 13.94 -17.44
CA TYR A 111 7.42 13.27 -16.39
C TYR A 111 7.71 14.20 -15.22
N LEU A 112 8.11 15.45 -15.48
CA LEU A 112 8.39 16.43 -14.44
C LEU A 112 7.14 16.76 -13.62
N ARG A 113 5.98 16.89 -14.27
CA ARG A 113 4.68 17.04 -13.58
C ARG A 113 4.37 15.84 -12.69
N PHE A 114 4.55 14.62 -13.20
CA PHE A 114 4.39 13.40 -12.41
C PHE A 114 5.31 13.40 -11.19
N ARG A 115 6.60 13.68 -11.38
CA ARG A 115 7.59 13.66 -10.30
C ARG A 115 7.27 14.68 -9.21
N PHE A 116 6.84 15.88 -9.61
CA PHE A 116 6.40 16.91 -8.66
C PHE A 116 5.23 16.44 -7.80
N LEU A 117 4.20 15.84 -8.43
CA LEU A 117 3.02 15.33 -7.72
C LEU A 117 3.35 14.15 -6.79
N LEU A 118 4.35 13.35 -7.14
CA LEU A 118 4.79 12.22 -6.33
C LEU A 118 5.56 12.68 -5.08
N ASP A 119 6.44 13.67 -5.23
CA ASP A 119 7.38 14.09 -4.18
C ASP A 119 6.83 15.16 -3.25
N SER A 120 5.81 15.90 -3.70
CA SER A 120 5.09 16.89 -2.90
C SER A 120 3.70 16.35 -2.55
N PRO A 121 3.57 15.40 -1.61
CA PRO A 121 2.28 14.92 -1.17
C PRO A 121 1.52 16.06 -0.48
N THR A 122 0.64 16.71 -1.22
CA THR A 122 -0.23 17.76 -0.69
C THR A 122 -1.50 17.14 -0.11
N SER A 123 -2.15 17.84 0.82
CA SER A 123 -3.48 17.45 1.30
C SER A 123 -4.56 17.60 0.23
N ASP A 124 -4.28 18.37 -0.82
CA ASP A 124 -5.14 18.55 -1.98
C ASP A 124 -4.86 17.47 -3.03
N THR A 125 -5.89 16.70 -3.35
CA THR A 125 -5.82 15.64 -4.36
C THR A 125 -6.18 16.12 -5.76
N ALA A 126 -6.70 17.33 -5.92
CA ALA A 126 -7.15 17.85 -7.20
C ALA A 126 -6.04 17.83 -8.28
N PRO A 127 -4.78 18.23 -7.99
CA PRO A 127 -3.71 18.15 -8.99
C PRO A 127 -3.38 16.72 -9.43
N VAL A 128 -3.46 15.75 -8.50
CA VAL A 128 -3.27 14.32 -8.81
C VAL A 128 -4.41 13.82 -9.68
N ILE A 129 -5.65 14.11 -9.31
CA ILE A 129 -6.84 13.71 -10.08
C ILE A 129 -6.77 14.28 -11.50
N ALA A 130 -6.44 15.58 -11.64
CA ALA A 130 -6.31 16.23 -12.94
C ALA A 130 -5.23 15.58 -13.81
N PHE A 131 -4.07 15.24 -13.23
CA PHE A 131 -3.01 14.53 -13.94
C PHE A 131 -3.47 13.16 -14.43
N LEU A 132 -4.11 12.37 -13.55
CA LEU A 132 -4.59 11.03 -13.88
C LEU A 132 -5.70 11.03 -14.94
N GLN A 133 -6.60 12.01 -14.90
CA GLN A 133 -7.63 12.20 -15.93
C GLN A 133 -7.04 12.57 -17.29
N LYS A 134 -5.99 13.40 -17.30
CA LYS A 134 -5.30 13.80 -18.54
C LYS A 134 -4.40 12.71 -19.11
N HIS A 135 -3.83 11.87 -18.24
CA HIS A 135 -2.82 10.87 -18.59
C HIS A 135 -3.14 9.48 -18.00
N PRO A 136 -4.31 8.88 -18.29
CA PRO A 136 -4.71 7.61 -17.67
C PRO A 136 -3.78 6.45 -18.03
N ASP A 137 -3.29 6.42 -19.27
CA ASP A 137 -2.44 5.34 -19.82
C ASP A 137 -0.93 5.62 -19.67
N TYR A 138 -0.55 6.68 -18.98
CA TYR A 138 0.86 6.98 -18.75
C TYR A 138 1.48 5.95 -17.80
N VAL A 139 2.69 5.49 -18.12
CA VAL A 139 3.37 4.38 -17.45
C VAL A 139 3.51 4.58 -15.92
N PHE A 140 3.55 5.83 -15.46
CA PHE A 140 3.68 6.15 -14.04
C PHE A 140 2.35 6.52 -13.33
N SER A 141 1.22 6.57 -14.04
CA SER A 141 -0.07 6.96 -13.47
C SER A 141 -0.57 5.97 -12.41
N ALA A 142 -0.40 4.67 -12.64
CA ALA A 142 -0.74 3.65 -11.66
C ALA A 142 0.11 3.78 -10.37
N GLN A 143 1.40 4.12 -10.51
CA GLN A 143 2.29 4.36 -9.37
C GLN A 143 1.83 5.60 -8.59
N LEU A 144 1.57 6.71 -9.27
CA LEU A 144 1.10 7.95 -8.63
C LEU A 144 -0.19 7.68 -7.84
N LYS A 145 -1.21 7.09 -8.48
CA LYS A 145 -2.48 6.75 -7.83
C LYS A 145 -2.28 5.86 -6.60
N SER A 146 -1.47 4.80 -6.72
CA SER A 146 -1.20 3.88 -5.61
C SER A 146 -0.53 4.57 -4.42
N GLN A 147 0.48 5.41 -4.68
CA GLN A 147 1.17 6.13 -3.60
C GLN A 147 0.26 7.15 -2.92
N THR A 148 -0.52 7.91 -3.70
CA THR A 148 -1.48 8.87 -3.15
C THR A 148 -2.56 8.17 -2.32
N LEU A 149 -3.17 7.08 -2.80
CA LEU A 149 -4.14 6.30 -2.02
C LEU A 149 -3.57 5.80 -0.68
N ASN A 150 -2.33 5.30 -0.68
CA ASN A 150 -1.65 4.88 0.55
C ASN A 150 -1.40 6.06 1.51
N SER A 151 -1.18 7.27 1.00
CA SER A 151 -1.06 8.48 1.82
C SER A 151 -2.40 8.86 2.44
N LEU A 152 -3.46 8.94 1.63
CA LEU A 152 -4.80 9.34 2.04
C LEU A 152 -5.37 8.44 3.14
N ILE A 153 -5.20 7.12 3.02
CA ILE A 153 -5.71 6.18 4.03
C ILE A 153 -4.98 6.33 5.38
N ARG A 154 -3.67 6.64 5.36
CA ARG A 154 -2.91 6.90 6.60
C ARG A 154 -3.33 8.21 7.26
N GLN A 155 -3.67 9.21 6.44
CA GLN A 155 -4.16 10.52 6.88
C GLN A 155 -5.67 10.52 7.19
N GLN A 156 -6.34 9.37 7.07
CA GLN A 156 -7.79 9.23 7.30
C GLN A 156 -8.65 10.12 6.38
N GLN A 157 -8.13 10.51 5.21
CA GLN A 157 -8.86 11.28 4.21
C GLN A 157 -9.72 10.33 3.35
N PHE A 158 -10.73 9.71 3.95
CA PHE A 158 -11.53 8.65 3.33
C PHE A 158 -12.34 9.12 2.12
N ALA A 159 -12.89 10.34 2.17
CA ALA A 159 -13.64 10.93 1.06
C ALA A 159 -12.75 11.12 -0.18
N ASP A 160 -11.55 11.67 0.00
CA ASP A 160 -10.58 11.84 -1.08
C ASP A 160 -10.04 10.50 -1.56
N TYR A 161 -9.86 9.52 -0.67
CA TYR A 161 -9.49 8.16 -1.04
C TYR A 161 -10.52 7.56 -2.00
N GLN A 162 -11.82 7.62 -1.68
CA GLN A 162 -12.87 7.08 -2.56
C GLN A 162 -12.94 7.83 -3.89
N ARG A 163 -12.83 9.17 -3.87
CA ARG A 163 -12.81 9.98 -5.08
C ARG A 163 -11.64 9.61 -5.99
N LEU A 164 -10.44 9.48 -5.44
CA LEU A 164 -9.25 9.10 -6.21
C LEU A 164 -9.35 7.65 -6.70
N LEU A 165 -9.92 6.74 -5.90
CA LEU A 165 -10.09 5.34 -6.29
C LEU A 165 -10.94 5.20 -7.56
N SER A 166 -11.96 6.06 -7.75
CA SER A 166 -12.83 6.05 -8.94
C SER A 166 -12.23 6.69 -10.19
N VAL A 167 -11.05 7.32 -10.12
CA VAL A 167 -10.39 7.97 -11.27
C VAL A 167 -9.47 6.98 -11.99
N ALA A 168 -9.49 6.90 -13.33
CA ALA A 168 -8.57 6.05 -14.08
C ALA A 168 -7.08 6.40 -13.79
N PRO A 169 -6.13 5.47 -13.91
CA PRO A 169 -6.31 4.07 -14.29
C PRO A 169 -6.89 3.22 -13.16
N GLU A 170 -7.55 2.12 -13.53
CA GLU A 170 -7.91 1.09 -12.58
C GLU A 170 -6.64 0.40 -12.07
N LEU A 171 -6.50 0.31 -10.74
CA LEU A 171 -5.41 -0.44 -10.14
C LEU A 171 -5.81 -1.90 -10.07
N LYS A 172 -4.88 -2.80 -10.42
CA LYS A 172 -5.07 -4.22 -10.21
C LYS A 172 -5.42 -4.48 -8.75
N SER A 173 -6.58 -5.09 -8.53
CA SER A 173 -7.04 -5.40 -7.19
C SER A 173 -6.02 -6.29 -6.48
N ASN A 174 -5.72 -5.92 -5.24
CA ASN A 174 -4.89 -6.69 -4.34
C ASN A 174 -5.47 -6.61 -2.93
N ARG A 175 -4.92 -7.43 -2.03
CA ARG A 175 -5.44 -7.56 -0.67
C ARG A 175 -5.50 -6.23 0.08
N ARG A 176 -4.44 -5.42 -0.05
CA ARG A 176 -4.33 -4.13 0.64
C ARG A 176 -5.35 -3.14 0.09
N LEU A 177 -5.37 -2.97 -1.23
CA LEU A 177 -6.27 -2.03 -1.90
C LEU A 177 -7.74 -2.35 -1.60
N SER A 178 -8.12 -3.64 -1.59
CA SER A 178 -9.48 -4.08 -1.26
C SER A 178 -9.86 -3.71 0.18
N CYS A 179 -9.03 -4.07 1.16
CA CYS A 179 -9.31 -3.79 2.57
C CYS A 179 -9.31 -2.28 2.87
N GLN A 180 -8.40 -1.51 2.31
CA GLN A 180 -8.39 -0.05 2.46
C GLN A 180 -9.59 0.61 1.78
N GLY A 181 -10.03 0.09 0.62
CA GLY A 181 -11.26 0.53 -0.04
C GLY A 181 -12.51 0.28 0.80
N TRP A 182 -12.64 -0.91 1.40
CA TRP A 182 -13.73 -1.21 2.31
C TRP A 182 -13.67 -0.39 3.60
N GLN A 183 -12.46 -0.15 4.14
CA GLN A 183 -12.29 0.74 5.28
C GLN A 183 -12.79 2.15 4.94
N ALA A 184 -12.35 2.73 3.82
CA ALA A 184 -12.81 4.06 3.41
C ALA A 184 -14.33 4.11 3.19
N ALA A 185 -14.93 3.07 2.60
CA ALA A 185 -16.38 3.00 2.41
C ALA A 185 -17.12 2.88 3.76
N LEU A 186 -16.57 2.10 4.69
CA LEU A 186 -17.11 1.93 6.03
C LEU A 186 -17.14 3.26 6.79
N GLU A 187 -16.03 4.00 6.79
CA GLU A 187 -15.89 5.27 7.52
C GLU A 187 -16.81 6.37 6.97
N LEU A 188 -17.19 6.28 5.70
CA LEU A 188 -18.13 7.18 5.06
C LEU A 188 -19.59 6.70 5.14
N GLY A 189 -19.85 5.51 5.70
CA GLY A 189 -21.19 4.91 5.72
C GLY A 189 -21.71 4.51 4.33
N THR A 190 -20.81 4.30 3.35
CA THR A 190 -21.14 3.98 1.95
C THR A 190 -20.84 2.54 1.57
N LEU A 191 -20.53 1.68 2.55
CA LEU A 191 -20.23 0.26 2.33
C LEU A 191 -21.43 -0.47 1.70
N THR A 192 -21.24 -1.01 0.49
CA THR A 192 -22.33 -1.67 -0.25
C THR A 192 -22.52 -3.13 0.17
N ALA A 193 -23.70 -3.69 -0.09
CA ALA A 193 -23.98 -5.10 0.18
C ALA A 193 -23.01 -6.06 -0.55
N GLN A 194 -22.57 -5.70 -1.77
CA GLN A 194 -21.59 -6.48 -2.50
C GLN A 194 -20.21 -6.40 -1.83
N GLN A 195 -19.76 -5.21 -1.43
CA GLN A 195 -18.50 -5.04 -0.71
C GLN A 195 -18.47 -5.81 0.62
N VAL A 196 -19.60 -5.88 1.34
CA VAL A 196 -19.73 -6.71 2.55
C VAL A 196 -19.53 -8.18 2.22
N LYS A 197 -20.20 -8.71 1.19
CA LYS A 197 -20.03 -10.11 0.74
C LYS A 197 -18.60 -10.40 0.31
N ASP A 198 -17.97 -9.49 -0.42
CA ASP A 198 -16.59 -9.64 -0.84
C ASP A 198 -15.64 -9.68 0.37
N ALA A 199 -15.85 -8.80 1.35
CA ALA A 199 -15.07 -8.77 2.58
C ALA A 199 -15.27 -10.03 3.45
N GLU A 200 -16.48 -10.59 3.51
CA GLU A 200 -16.79 -11.87 4.17
C GLU A 200 -15.99 -13.03 3.55
N GLN A 201 -16.05 -13.18 2.23
CA GLN A 201 -15.30 -14.22 1.51
C GLN A 201 -13.80 -14.03 1.68
N PHE A 202 -13.35 -12.79 1.63
CA PHE A 202 -11.95 -12.44 1.82
C PHE A 202 -11.46 -12.79 3.24
N TRP A 203 -12.30 -12.56 4.27
CA TRP A 203 -12.04 -12.99 5.63
C TRP A 203 -11.93 -14.52 5.73
N ALA A 204 -12.83 -15.25 5.06
CA ALA A 204 -12.89 -16.71 5.10
C ALA A 204 -11.67 -17.40 4.45
N GLN A 205 -10.99 -16.75 3.50
CA GLN A 205 -9.78 -17.31 2.86
C GLN A 205 -8.58 -17.49 3.81
N GLY A 206 -8.63 -16.99 5.05
CA GLY A 206 -7.77 -17.44 6.15
C GLY A 206 -6.28 -17.11 6.08
N ARG A 207 -5.78 -16.44 5.03
CA ARG A 207 -4.37 -16.02 4.97
C ARG A 207 -4.06 -14.96 6.03
N ASN A 208 -2.84 -15.04 6.59
CA ASN A 208 -2.33 -14.22 7.69
C ASN A 208 -2.87 -12.78 7.64
N GLN A 209 -3.51 -12.33 8.73
CA GLN A 209 -4.19 -11.04 8.79
C GLN A 209 -3.12 -9.94 8.87
N GLN A 210 -2.95 -9.24 7.76
CA GLN A 210 -2.18 -8.00 7.77
C GLN A 210 -3.08 -6.92 8.37
N SER A 211 -2.52 -6.07 9.25
CA SER A 211 -3.27 -5.13 10.10
C SER A 211 -4.21 -4.18 9.36
N TYR A 212 -3.96 -3.93 8.07
CA TYR A 212 -4.80 -3.07 7.23
C TYR A 212 -6.21 -3.62 6.95
N CYS A 213 -6.48 -4.92 7.20
CA CYS A 213 -7.84 -5.48 7.08
C CYS A 213 -8.60 -5.50 8.42
N ASP A 214 -7.96 -5.11 9.53
CA ASP A 214 -8.57 -5.19 10.84
C ASP A 214 -9.85 -4.34 10.96
N PRO A 215 -9.95 -3.12 10.40
CA PRO A 215 -11.16 -2.31 10.52
C PRO A 215 -12.40 -3.01 9.96
N ILE A 216 -12.31 -3.48 8.70
CA ILE A 216 -13.42 -4.17 8.04
C ILE A 216 -13.73 -5.51 8.71
N PHE A 217 -12.73 -6.26 9.17
CA PHE A 217 -12.95 -7.54 9.84
C PHE A 217 -13.59 -7.40 11.22
N LYS A 218 -13.19 -6.37 12.00
CA LYS A 218 -13.85 -6.03 13.25
C LYS A 218 -15.29 -5.59 13.02
N TRP A 219 -15.54 -4.80 11.97
CA TRP A 219 -16.89 -4.41 11.60
C TRP A 219 -17.77 -5.59 11.23
N LEU A 220 -17.30 -6.50 10.36
CA LEU A 220 -18.03 -7.73 9.99
C LEU A 220 -18.39 -8.55 11.23
N GLN A 221 -17.45 -8.67 12.15
CA GLN A 221 -17.65 -9.39 13.40
C GLN A 221 -18.68 -8.71 14.32
N ALA A 222 -18.63 -7.39 14.45
CA ALA A 222 -19.53 -6.63 15.31
C ALA A 222 -20.98 -6.58 14.79
N HIS A 223 -21.18 -6.85 13.50
CA HIS A 223 -22.48 -6.84 12.82
C HIS A 223 -22.96 -8.26 12.42
N ASP A 224 -22.43 -9.30 13.08
CA ASP A 224 -22.80 -10.70 12.87
C ASP A 224 -22.76 -11.18 11.41
N LYS A 225 -21.86 -10.59 10.60
CA LYS A 225 -21.66 -10.95 9.19
C LYS A 225 -20.82 -12.22 9.01
N LEU A 226 -20.10 -12.63 10.06
CA LEU A 226 -19.24 -13.80 10.05
C LEU A 226 -20.00 -15.06 10.44
N THR A 227 -20.70 -15.64 9.48
CA THR A 227 -21.49 -16.87 9.65
C THR A 227 -20.66 -18.07 10.10
N PRO A 228 -21.28 -19.12 10.69
CA PRO A 228 -20.59 -20.36 11.05
C PRO A 228 -19.86 -20.99 9.85
N ASN A 229 -20.44 -20.88 8.65
CA ASN A 229 -19.82 -21.40 7.43
C ASN A 229 -18.52 -20.67 7.08
N LEU A 230 -18.49 -19.34 7.20
CA LEU A 230 -17.28 -18.55 6.97
C LEU A 230 -16.20 -18.93 7.99
N TYR A 231 -16.57 -19.13 9.26
CA TYR A 231 -15.64 -19.59 10.30
C TYR A 231 -15.01 -20.94 9.97
N ARG A 232 -15.82 -21.93 9.54
CA ARG A 232 -15.31 -23.23 9.11
C ARG A 232 -14.35 -23.12 7.94
N GLN A 233 -14.69 -22.32 6.93
CA GLN A 233 -13.81 -22.07 5.79
C GLN A 233 -12.47 -21.49 6.23
N ARG A 234 -12.48 -20.51 7.15
CA ARG A 234 -11.26 -19.88 7.67
C ARG A 234 -10.40 -20.83 8.49
N ILE A 235 -11.04 -21.64 9.32
CA ILE A 235 -10.38 -22.66 10.14
C ILE A 235 -9.69 -23.69 9.22
N LYS A 236 -10.41 -24.22 8.23
CA LYS A 236 -9.86 -25.13 7.22
C LYS A 236 -8.70 -24.49 6.46
N ALA A 237 -8.86 -23.25 5.99
CA ALA A 237 -7.81 -22.53 5.29
C ALA A 237 -6.55 -22.32 6.16
N SER A 238 -6.72 -22.09 7.46
CA SER A 238 -5.62 -21.93 8.41
C SER A 238 -4.85 -23.24 8.62
N MET A 239 -5.54 -24.38 8.69
CA MET A 239 -4.89 -25.70 8.75
C MET A 239 -4.13 -26.03 7.47
N ILE A 240 -4.73 -25.81 6.30
CA ILE A 240 -4.09 -26.02 4.99
C ILE A 240 -2.83 -25.16 4.85
N ALA A 241 -2.86 -23.93 5.40
CA ALA A 241 -1.71 -23.02 5.42
C ALA A 241 -0.65 -23.38 6.47
N GLY A 242 -0.77 -24.50 7.18
CA GLY A 242 0.19 -24.93 8.21
C GLY A 242 0.16 -24.09 9.48
N ASN A 243 -0.96 -23.42 9.79
CA ASN A 243 -1.12 -22.58 10.97
C ASN A 243 -2.21 -23.13 11.93
N PRO A 244 -1.93 -24.26 12.63
CA PRO A 244 -2.88 -24.90 13.53
C PRO A 244 -3.19 -24.07 14.77
N SER A 245 -2.25 -23.27 15.27
CA SER A 245 -2.48 -22.40 16.42
C SER A 245 -3.52 -21.32 16.10
N PHE A 246 -3.47 -20.73 14.90
CA PHE A 246 -4.50 -19.79 14.44
C PHE A 246 -5.84 -20.48 14.21
N ALA A 247 -5.85 -21.71 13.71
CA ALA A 247 -7.08 -22.50 13.61
C ALA A 247 -7.72 -22.72 15.00
N SER A 248 -6.95 -23.16 16.00
CA SER A 248 -7.43 -23.32 17.38
C SER A 248 -7.92 -22.01 18.00
N TYR A 249 -7.26 -20.89 17.71
CA TYR A 249 -7.74 -19.57 18.10
C TYR A 249 -9.11 -19.25 17.51
N LEU A 250 -9.32 -19.50 16.20
CA LEU A 250 -10.58 -19.25 15.53
C LEU A 250 -11.72 -20.12 16.09
N VAL A 251 -11.44 -21.38 16.44
CA VAL A 251 -12.39 -22.27 17.15
C VAL A 251 -12.83 -21.63 18.45
N ARG A 252 -11.88 -21.31 19.34
CA ARG A 252 -12.15 -20.68 20.64
C ARG A 252 -12.92 -19.37 20.50
N ALA A 253 -12.53 -18.52 19.56
CA ALA A 253 -13.16 -17.22 19.31
C ALA A 253 -14.60 -17.37 18.82
N GLY A 254 -14.86 -18.33 17.93
CA GLY A 254 -16.21 -18.62 17.44
C GLY A 254 -17.12 -19.22 18.52
N THR A 255 -16.63 -20.18 19.30
CA THR A 255 -17.38 -20.79 20.42
C THR A 255 -17.69 -19.77 21.51
N SER A 256 -16.73 -18.93 21.89
CA SER A 256 -16.92 -17.91 22.94
C SER A 256 -18.01 -16.90 22.59
N ARG A 257 -18.23 -16.66 21.29
CA ARG A 257 -19.27 -15.76 20.77
C ARG A 257 -20.63 -16.44 20.59
N LYS A 258 -20.75 -17.72 20.92
CA LYS A 258 -21.97 -18.52 20.76
C LYS A 258 -22.50 -18.49 19.32
N ILE A 259 -21.59 -18.57 18.34
CA ILE A 259 -21.96 -18.67 16.93
C ILE A 259 -22.68 -20.00 16.72
N SER A 260 -24.02 -19.94 16.60
CA SER A 260 -24.91 -21.11 16.52
C SER A 260 -24.53 -22.05 15.36
N GLY A 261 -24.33 -23.34 15.63
CA GLY A 261 -23.98 -24.35 14.64
C GLY A 261 -22.48 -24.48 14.33
N LEU A 262 -21.61 -23.76 15.06
CA LEU A 262 -20.17 -23.97 15.00
C LEU A 262 -19.70 -25.06 15.99
N ASP A 263 -20.40 -25.22 17.10
CA ASP A 263 -20.20 -26.24 18.14
C ASP A 263 -20.47 -27.66 17.67
N ALA A 264 -21.49 -27.85 16.81
CA ALA A 264 -21.82 -29.14 16.21
C ALA A 264 -20.74 -29.70 15.26
N TYR A 265 -19.80 -28.85 14.81
CA TYR A 265 -18.75 -29.23 13.87
C TYR A 265 -17.49 -29.78 14.55
N PHE A 266 -17.30 -29.53 15.86
CA PHE A 266 -16.11 -29.97 16.60
C PHE A 266 -16.36 -31.16 17.53
N LYS A 267 -17.57 -31.73 17.48
CA LYS A 267 -17.89 -33.04 18.08
C LYS A 267 -17.54 -34.14 17.09
#